data_AF-A0A4Q1CRB1-F1
#
_entry.id   AF-A0A4Q1CRB1-F1
#
_cell.length_a   1.000
_cell.length_b   1.000
_cell.length_c   1.000
_cell.angle_alpha   90.00
_cell.angle_beta   90.00
_cell.angle_gamma   90.00
#
_symmetry.space_group_name_H-M   'P 1'
#
loop_
_entity.id
_entity.type
_entity.pdbx_description
1 polymer ?
#
loop_
_entity_poly.entity_id
_entity_poly.type
_entity_poly.pdbx_seq_one_letter_code
_entity_poly.pdbx_strand_id
1 'polypeptide(L)'
;MLTLSAEQYARLCLPDPATFVVPLSRETRRHFPVETAQRSDEELVEDVRASYRHAMTSLHITHLPTLVRWVKADVAWARGLRDQAVTRVWFNETAHPNATAADLLALLASSRITD
;
A
#
# COMPACT_ATOMS: atom_id res chain seq x y z
N MET A 1 14.37 -19.81 -23.64
CA MET A 1 14.16 -18.43 -23.18
C MET A 1 12.69 -18.10 -23.39
N LEU A 2 11.93 -17.76 -22.35
CA LEU A 2 10.51 -17.42 -22.46
C LEU A 2 10.39 -16.00 -23.02
N THR A 3 9.75 -15.84 -24.17
CA THR A 3 9.45 -14.52 -24.76
C THR A 3 8.02 -14.15 -24.43
N LEU A 4 7.82 -13.06 -23.67
CA LEU A 4 6.49 -12.57 -23.29
C LEU A 4 5.97 -11.57 -24.32
N SER A 5 4.68 -11.62 -24.63
CA SER A 5 4.02 -10.53 -25.34
C SER A 5 3.95 -9.27 -24.46
N ALA A 6 3.73 -8.10 -25.06
CA ALA A 6 3.56 -6.85 -24.32
C ALA A 6 2.43 -6.95 -23.27
N GLU A 7 1.35 -7.65 -23.61
CA GLU A 7 0.23 -7.87 -22.69
C GLU A 7 0.62 -8.80 -21.52
N GLN A 8 1.33 -9.89 -21.80
CA GLN A 8 1.80 -10.80 -20.77
C GLN A 8 2.80 -10.12 -19.82
N TYR A 9 3.70 -9.30 -20.37
CA TYR A 9 4.62 -8.50 -19.58
C TYR A 9 3.89 -7.48 -18.70
N ALA A 10 2.89 -6.78 -19.25
CA ALA A 10 2.07 -5.83 -18.49
C ALA A 10 1.33 -6.50 -17.32
N ARG A 11 0.84 -7.74 -17.48
CA ARG A 11 0.21 -8.51 -16.40
C ARG A 11 1.15 -8.89 -15.26
N LEU A 12 2.47 -8.91 -15.51
CA LEU A 12 3.49 -9.18 -14.50
C LEU A 12 4.02 -7.89 -13.85
N CYS A 13 3.70 -6.73 -14.42
CA CYS A 13 4.09 -5.44 -13.88
C CYS A 13 3.05 -4.94 -12.89
N LEU A 14 3.52 -4.23 -11.87
CA LEU A 14 2.64 -3.41 -11.06
C LEU A 14 2.01 -2.29 -11.93
N PRO A 15 0.79 -1.85 -11.61
CA PRO A 15 0.17 -0.72 -12.27
C PRO A 15 1.06 0.52 -12.21
N ASP A 16 1.08 1.29 -13.29
CA ASP A 16 1.77 2.58 -13.34
C ASP A 16 1.17 3.53 -12.28
N PRO A 17 1.97 4.05 -11.33
CA PRO A 17 1.49 5.03 -10.36
C PRO A 17 0.72 6.20 -10.99
N ALA A 18 1.11 6.67 -12.17
CA ALA A 18 0.47 7.81 -12.83
C ALA A 18 -1.01 7.54 -13.16
N THR A 19 -1.36 6.29 -13.48
CA THR A 19 -2.73 5.89 -13.83
C THR A 19 -3.48 5.27 -12.66
N PHE A 20 -2.77 4.68 -11.68
CA PHE A 20 -3.36 3.87 -10.62
C PHE A 20 -3.68 4.65 -9.33
N VAL A 21 -2.93 5.71 -9.03
CA VAL A 21 -3.07 6.45 -7.76
C VAL A 21 -4.45 7.11 -7.60
N VAL A 22 -5.00 7.72 -8.65
CA VAL A 22 -6.30 8.42 -8.58
C VAL A 22 -7.46 7.45 -8.35
N PRO A 23 -7.58 6.32 -9.07
CA PRO A 23 -8.55 5.28 -8.73
C PRO A 23 -8.39 4.77 -7.29
N LEU A 24 -7.15 4.54 -6.84
CA LEU A 24 -6.87 4.02 -5.51
C LEU A 24 -7.23 5.03 -4.39
N SER A 25 -7.03 6.33 -4.60
CA SER A 25 -7.45 7.35 -3.62
C SER A 25 -8.97 7.42 -3.47
N ARG A 26 -9.71 7.36 -4.58
CA ARG A 26 -11.18 7.29 -4.57
C ARG A 26 -11.68 6.04 -3.85
N GLU A 27 -11.07 4.88 -4.14
CA GLU A 27 -11.41 3.63 -3.46
C GLU A 27 -11.09 3.69 -1.96
N THR A 28 -9.95 4.30 -1.60
CA THR A 28 -9.55 4.50 -0.20
C THR A 28 -10.57 5.35 0.55
N ARG A 29 -11.02 6.48 -0.02
CA ARG A 29 -12.07 7.30 0.59
C ARG A 29 -13.39 6.55 0.70
N ARG A 30 -13.76 5.77 -0.31
CA ARG A 30 -14.98 4.96 -0.29
C ARG A 30 -14.98 3.93 0.84
N HIS A 31 -13.84 3.30 1.12
CA HIS A 31 -13.71 2.29 2.17
C HIS A 31 -13.53 2.89 3.56
N PHE A 32 -12.92 4.07 3.67
CA PHE A 32 -12.58 4.73 4.94
C PHE A 32 -13.03 6.19 4.95
N PRO A 33 -14.34 6.47 4.83
CA PRO A 33 -14.84 7.84 4.67
C PRO A 33 -14.60 8.70 5.91
N VAL A 34 -14.63 8.10 7.11
CA VAL A 34 -14.42 8.82 8.38
C VAL A 34 -12.94 9.20 8.53
N GLU A 35 -12.04 8.24 8.31
CA GLU A 35 -10.58 8.44 8.45
C GLU A 35 -10.00 9.37 7.38
N THR A 36 -10.71 9.54 6.26
CA THR A 36 -10.29 10.41 5.16
C THR A 36 -11.09 11.71 5.06
N ALA A 37 -12.03 11.96 5.98
CA ALA A 37 -12.95 13.09 5.92
C ALA A 37 -12.26 14.47 5.95
N GLN A 38 -11.13 14.58 6.65
CA GLN A 38 -10.41 15.86 6.82
C GLN A 38 -9.46 16.20 5.67
N ARG A 39 -9.36 15.35 4.64
CA ARG A 39 -8.42 15.53 3.53
C ARG A 39 -9.14 15.93 2.26
N SER A 40 -8.58 16.91 1.55
CA SER A 40 -9.00 17.20 0.18
C SER A 40 -8.70 16.02 -0.76
N ASP A 41 -9.30 16.03 -1.94
CA ASP A 41 -9.05 15.03 -2.97
C ASP A 41 -7.58 15.04 -3.40
N GLU A 42 -7.00 16.23 -3.55
CA GLU A 42 -5.60 16.44 -3.91
C GLU A 42 -4.67 15.90 -2.82
N GLU A 43 -4.92 16.23 -1.56
CA GLU A 43 -4.13 15.72 -0.43
C GLU A 43 -4.17 14.20 -0.36
N LEU A 44 -5.36 13.60 -0.55
CA LEU A 44 -5.51 12.15 -0.54
C LEU A 44 -4.78 11.47 -1.71
N VAL A 45 -4.78 12.10 -2.89
CA VAL A 45 -4.03 11.62 -4.06
C VAL A 45 -2.52 11.65 -3.78
N GLU A 46 -2.00 12.72 -3.20
CA GLU A 46 -0.57 12.80 -2.85
C GLU A 46 -0.18 11.82 -1.75
N ASP A 47 -1.00 11.65 -0.71
CA ASP A 47 -0.77 10.68 0.36
C ASP A 47 -0.70 9.24 -0.21
N VAL A 48 -1.64 8.88 -1.09
CA VAL A 48 -1.66 7.58 -1.80
C VAL A 48 -0.45 7.43 -2.70
N ARG A 49 -0.06 8.48 -3.44
CA ARG A 49 1.14 8.43 -4.31
C ARG A 49 2.41 8.19 -3.50
N ALA A 50 2.59 8.93 -2.41
CA ALA A 50 3.74 8.80 -1.53
C ALA A 50 3.80 7.40 -0.92
N SER A 51 2.66 6.90 -0.44
CA SER A 51 2.55 5.56 0.14
C SER A 51 2.85 4.46 -0.87
N TYR A 52 2.23 4.53 -2.05
CA TYR A 52 2.43 3.55 -3.12
C TYR A 52 3.89 3.49 -3.57
N ARG A 53 4.51 4.66 -3.79
CA ARG A 53 5.92 4.74 -4.17
C ARG A 53 6.79 4.13 -3.09
N HIS A 54 6.62 4.53 -1.83
CA HIS A 54 7.42 4.01 -0.73
C HIS A 54 7.28 2.49 -0.57
N ALA A 55 6.04 1.97 -0.59
CA ALA A 55 5.77 0.54 -0.46
C ALA A 55 6.42 -0.27 -1.60
N MET A 56 6.41 0.25 -2.82
CA MET A 56 7.03 -0.40 -3.98
C MET A 56 8.56 -0.31 -3.94
N THR A 57 9.12 0.88 -3.71
CA THR A 57 10.57 1.13 -3.89
C THR A 57 11.39 0.84 -2.65
N SER A 58 10.86 1.14 -1.46
CA SER A 58 11.59 1.00 -0.20
C SER A 58 11.27 -0.34 0.45
N LEU A 59 10.00 -0.75 0.44
CA LEU A 59 9.55 -1.97 1.10
C LEU A 59 9.47 -3.17 0.14
N HIS A 60 9.66 -2.99 -1.17
CA HIS A 60 9.65 -4.07 -2.16
C HIS A 60 8.36 -4.91 -2.14
N ILE A 61 7.22 -4.29 -1.84
CA ILE A 61 5.90 -4.94 -1.88
C ILE A 61 5.45 -4.96 -3.35
N THR A 62 5.52 -6.14 -3.95
CA THR A 62 5.25 -6.38 -5.38
C THR A 62 3.97 -7.17 -5.66
N HIS A 63 3.37 -7.76 -4.63
CA HIS A 63 2.08 -8.42 -4.73
C HIS A 63 0.96 -7.37 -4.65
N LEU A 64 0.27 -7.14 -5.77
CA LEU A 64 -0.69 -6.04 -5.92
C LEU A 64 -1.78 -6.00 -4.82
N PRO A 65 -2.44 -7.12 -4.44
CA PRO A 65 -3.41 -7.10 -3.35
C PRO A 65 -2.81 -6.63 -2.01
N THR A 66 -1.58 -7.04 -1.71
CA THR A 66 -0.87 -6.64 -0.50
C THR A 66 -0.50 -5.16 -0.56
N LEU A 67 0.00 -4.68 -1.70
CA LEU A 67 0.33 -3.28 -1.93
C LEU A 67 -0.87 -2.36 -1.76
N VAL A 68 -2.02 -2.72 -2.35
CA VAL A 68 -3.28 -1.96 -2.22
C VAL A 68 -3.74 -1.90 -0.76
N ARG A 69 -3.67 -3.02 -0.04
CA ARG A 69 -4.05 -3.08 1.37
C ARG A 69 -3.10 -2.24 2.24
N TRP A 70 -1.80 -2.28 1.96
CA TRP A 70 -0.79 -1.47 2.62
C TRP A 70 -1.05 0.02 2.45
N VAL A 71 -1.25 0.48 1.21
CA VAL A 71 -1.51 1.90 0.93
C VAL A 71 -2.78 2.39 1.62
N LYS A 72 -3.86 1.61 1.58
CA LYS A 72 -5.09 1.94 2.31
C LYS A 72 -4.86 2.04 3.81
N ALA A 73 -4.05 1.16 4.40
CA ALA A 73 -3.70 1.24 5.81
C ALA A 73 -2.89 2.50 6.13
N ASP A 74 -1.78 2.71 5.43
CA ASP A 74 -0.87 3.85 5.64
C ASP A 74 -1.56 5.21 5.46
N VAL A 75 -2.54 5.30 4.56
CA VAL A 75 -3.26 6.54 4.28
C VAL A 75 -4.47 6.72 5.20
N ALA A 76 -5.26 5.68 5.44
CA ALA A 76 -6.50 5.83 6.18
C ALA A 76 -6.34 5.49 7.66
N TRP A 77 -6.17 4.21 7.98
CA TRP A 77 -6.50 3.69 9.30
C TRP A 77 -5.27 3.35 10.17
N ALA A 78 -4.12 3.10 9.57
CA ALA A 78 -2.82 3.05 10.25
C ALA A 78 -1.97 4.22 9.74
N ARG A 79 -2.45 5.45 9.95
CA ARG A 79 -1.85 6.63 9.33
C ARG A 79 -0.34 6.75 9.62
N GLY A 80 0.45 6.89 8.56
CA GLY A 80 1.91 7.00 8.68
C GLY A 80 2.60 5.68 9.03
N LEU A 81 1.97 4.54 8.76
CA LEU A 81 2.55 3.19 8.87
C LEU A 81 3.95 3.11 8.28
N ARG A 82 4.17 3.77 7.13
CA ARG A 82 5.48 3.82 6.45
C ARG A 82 6.60 4.44 7.30
N ASP A 83 6.25 5.35 8.21
CA ASP A 83 7.21 6.11 9.02
C ASP A 83 7.42 5.46 10.41
N GLN A 84 6.68 4.39 10.73
CA GLN A 84 6.79 3.72 12.02
C GLN A 84 8.09 2.91 12.13
N ALA A 85 8.71 2.95 13.32
CA ALA A 85 9.94 2.21 13.60
C ALA A 85 9.75 0.68 13.42
N VAL A 86 8.57 0.15 13.76
CA VAL A 86 8.25 -1.28 13.61
C VAL A 86 8.32 -1.73 12.15
N THR A 87 7.80 -0.91 11.22
CA THR A 87 7.88 -1.15 9.78
C THR A 87 9.34 -1.26 9.35
N ARG A 88 10.19 -0.32 9.75
CA ARG A 88 11.61 -0.36 9.39
C ARG A 88 12.32 -1.60 9.92
N VAL A 89 12.09 -1.98 11.18
CA VAL A 89 12.72 -3.17 11.78
C VAL A 89 12.34 -4.43 11.01
N TRP A 90 11.04 -4.64 10.78
CA TRP A 90 10.55 -5.84 10.10
C TRP A 90 11.05 -5.95 8.66
N PHE A 91 11.06 -4.84 7.92
CA PHE A 91 11.49 -4.85 6.52
C PHE A 91 13.01 -4.87 6.33
N ASN A 92 13.80 -4.51 7.34
CA ASN A 92 15.27 -4.66 7.28
C ASN A 92 15.73 -6.11 7.40
N GLU A 93 14.94 -6.97 8.06
CA GLU A 93 15.32 -8.35 8.35
C GLU A 93 14.63 -9.38 7.42
N THR A 94 13.68 -8.93 6.59
CA THR A 94 12.85 -9.84 5.80
C THR A 94 13.44 -10.17 4.43
N ALA A 95 13.39 -11.45 4.07
CA ALA A 95 13.57 -11.93 2.71
C ALA A 95 12.23 -12.04 1.93
N HIS A 96 11.09 -11.81 2.60
CA HIS A 96 9.76 -12.02 2.06
C HIS A 96 8.85 -10.80 2.29
N PRO A 97 9.09 -9.68 1.59
CA PRO A 97 8.43 -8.41 1.91
C PRO A 97 6.91 -8.43 1.80
N ASN A 98 6.38 -9.19 0.83
CA ASN A 98 4.92 -9.35 0.67
C ASN A 98 4.27 -10.10 1.83
N ALA A 99 4.93 -11.11 2.39
CA ALA A 99 4.44 -11.86 3.55
C ALA A 99 4.53 -10.99 4.81
N THR A 100 5.68 -10.36 5.04
CA THR A 100 5.91 -9.41 6.14
C THR A 100 4.89 -8.28 6.14
N ALA A 101 4.58 -7.70 4.98
CA ALA A 101 3.53 -6.69 4.84
C ALA A 101 2.16 -7.23 5.27
N ALA A 102 1.78 -8.42 4.79
CA ALA A 102 0.50 -9.03 5.12
C ALA A 102 0.38 -9.34 6.62
N ASP A 103 1.44 -9.87 7.23
CA ASP A 103 1.50 -10.20 8.65
C ASP A 103 1.40 -8.95 9.53
N LEU A 104 2.16 -7.90 9.20
CA LEU A 104 2.09 -6.63 9.91
C LEU A 104 0.70 -5.99 9.80
N LEU A 105 0.08 -6.03 8.62
CA LEU A 105 -1.29 -5.54 8.43
C LEU A 105 -2.32 -6.37 9.20
N ALA A 106 -2.13 -7.68 9.31
CA ALA A 106 -2.99 -8.56 10.09
C ALA A 106 -2.87 -8.25 11.60
N LEU A 107 -1.65 -8.06 12.10
CA LEU A 107 -1.39 -7.66 13.48
C LEU A 107 -2.07 -6.33 13.83
N LEU A 108 -1.86 -5.30 13.00
CA LEU A 108 -2.47 -3.98 13.22
C LEU A 108 -4.00 -3.99 13.10
N ALA A 109 -4.55 -4.85 12.25
CA ALA A 109 -6.00 -5.04 12.16
C ALA A 109 -6.55 -5.75 13.40
N SER A 110 -5.81 -6.70 13.97
CA SER A 110 -6.24 -7.43 15.18
C SER A 110 -6.29 -6.54 16.41
N SER A 111 -5.34 -5.61 16.57
CA SER A 111 -5.34 -4.66 17.70
C SER A 111 -6.52 -3.70 17.70
N ARG A 112 -7.17 -3.49 16.54
CA ARG A 112 -8.38 -2.68 16.42
C ARG A 112 -9.67 -3.41 16.83
N ILE A 113 -9.64 -4.73 16.95
CA ILE A 113 -10.80 -5.54 17.38
C ILE A 113 -10.91 -5.54 18.91
N THR A 114 -9.82 -5.23 19.61
CA THR A 114 -9.72 -5.20 21.07
C THR A 114 -10.05 -3.85 21.72
N ASP A 115 -10.27 -2.80 20.92
CA ASP A 115 -10.74 -1.47 21.36
C ASP A 115 -12.23 -1.28 21.01
#